data_AF-A0A1V6ADN1-F1
#
_entry.id   AF-A0A1V6ADN1-F1
#
_cell.length_a   1.000
_cell.length_b   1.000
_cell.length_c   1.000
_cell.angle_alpha   90.00
_cell.angle_beta   90.00
_cell.angle_gamma   90.00
#
_symmetry.space_group_name_H-M   'P 1'
#
loop_
_entity.id
_entity.type
_entity.pdbx_description
1 polymer ?
#
loop_
_entity_poly.entity_id
_entity_poly.type
_entity_poly.pdbx_seq_one_letter_code
_entity_poly.pdbx_strand_id
1 'polypeptide(L)' 'MIIDDVITTGGSTITAIEYARKAGLVIDRVIALIDREEGGKENILQHVDHLQSVFTRTEIMALRAQKAAGRHE' A
#
# COMPACT_ATOMS: atom_id res chain seq x y z
N MET A 1 8.68 -8.32 -7.55
CA MET A 1 7.47 -7.69 -6.98
C MET A 1 7.58 -7.72 -5.47
N ILE A 2 7.16 -6.66 -4.79
CA ILE A 2 7.06 -6.59 -3.32
C ILE A 2 5.58 -6.65 -2.94
N ILE A 3 5.24 -7.39 -1.87
CA ILE A 3 3.90 -7.45 -1.30
C ILE A 3 3.98 -6.92 0.13
N ASP A 4 3.07 -6.02 0.50
CA ASP A 4 2.98 -5.42 1.83
C ASP A 4 1.55 -5.53 2.39
N ASP A 5 1.38 -5.46 3.70
CA ASP A 5 0.05 -5.45 4.31
C ASP A 5 -0.53 -4.03 4.35
N VAL A 6 0.25 -3.07 4.84
CA VAL A 6 -0.19 -1.69 5.04
C VAL A 6 0.89 -0.70 4.61
N ILE A 7 0.52 0.22 3.72
CA ILE A 7 1.36 1.38 3.39
C ILE A 7 0.98 2.55 4.30
N THR A 8 1.94 3.05 5.08
CA THR A 8 1.85 4.33 5.82
C THR A 8 2.69 5.39 5.13
N THR A 9 3.96 5.54 5.54
CA THR A 9 4.95 6.45 4.93
C THR A 9 5.80 5.75 3.87
N GLY A 10 5.69 4.43 3.74
CA GLY A 10 6.39 3.61 2.73
C GLY A 10 7.81 3.18 3.07
N GLY A 11 8.34 3.54 4.25
CA GLY A 11 9.74 3.27 4.60
C GLY A 11 10.13 1.78 4.62
N SER A 12 9.24 0.90 5.10
CA SER A 12 9.44 -0.56 5.09
C SER A 12 9.53 -1.09 3.66
N THR A 13 8.58 -0.71 2.81
CA THR A 13 8.52 -1.10 1.40
C THR A 13 9.75 -0.62 0.63
N ILE A 14 10.17 0.64 0.83
CA ILE A 14 11.37 1.20 0.19
C ILE A 14 12.62 0.43 0.60
N THR A 15 12.76 0.13 1.89
CA THR A 15 13.87 -0.68 2.41
C THR A 15 13.90 -2.07 1.73
N ALA A 16 12.73 -2.70 1.55
CA ALA A 16 12.64 -3.98 0.87
C ALA A 16 13.02 -3.89 -0.62
N ILE A 17 12.60 -2.84 -1.32
CA ILE A 17 12.99 -2.57 -2.72
C ILE A 17 14.52 -2.44 -2.82
N GLU A 18 15.13 -1.67 -1.93
CA GLU A 18 16.58 -1.46 -1.93
C GLU A 18 17.36 -2.75 -1.66
N TYR A 19 16.94 -3.54 -0.68
CA TYR A 19 17.60 -4.83 -0.39
C TYR A 19 17.45 -5.83 -1.53
N ALA A 20 16.29 -5.90 -2.15
CA ALA A 20 16.08 -6.79 -3.28
C ALA A 20 16.95 -6.37 -4.49
N ARG A 21 17.06 -5.07 -4.77
CA ARG A 21 17.97 -4.55 -5.80
C ARG A 21 19.44 -4.83 -5.48
N LYS A 22 19.86 -4.67 -4.22
CA LYS A 22 21.23 -5.03 -3.77
C LYS A 22 21.54 -6.51 -3.95
N ALA A 23 20.52 -7.38 -3.91
CA ALA A 23 20.64 -8.80 -4.22
C ALA A 23 20.60 -9.13 -5.73
N GLY A 24 20.57 -8.13 -6.61
CA GLY A 24 20.53 -8.31 -8.07
C GLY A 24 19.13 -8.61 -8.62
N LEU A 25 18.07 -8.42 -7.83
CA LEU A 25 16.69 -8.63 -8.28
C LEU A 25 16.14 -7.38 -8.96
N VAL A 26 15.30 -7.61 -9.99
CA VAL A 26 14.53 -6.55 -10.64
C VAL A 26 13.17 -6.42 -9.95
N ILE A 27 12.81 -5.19 -9.59
CA ILE A 27 11.52 -4.90 -8.96
C ILE A 27 10.62 -4.17 -9.94
N ASP A 28 9.61 -4.89 -10.44
CA ASP A 28 8.59 -4.39 -11.37
C ASP A 28 7.49 -3.57 -10.69
N ARG A 29 6.98 -4.05 -9.54
CA ARG A 29 5.84 -3.42 -8.84
C ARG A 29 5.78 -3.71 -7.35
N VAL A 30 4.97 -2.91 -6.67
CA VAL A 30 4.52 -3.09 -5.28
C VAL A 30 3.01 -3.32 -5.26
N ILE A 31 2.55 -4.29 -4.46
CA ILE A 31 1.13 -4.51 -4.17
C ILE A 31 0.94 -4.46 -2.65
N ALA A 32 -0.04 -3.70 -2.17
CA ALA A 32 -0.39 -3.66 -0.76
C ALA A 32 -1.87 -3.97 -0.51
N LEU A 33 -2.22 -4.52 0.65
CA LEU A 33 -3.62 -4.72 1.01
C LEU A 33 -4.30 -3.38 1.31
N ILE A 34 -3.68 -2.50 2.11
CA ILE A 34 -4.27 -1.20 2.49
C ILE A 34 -3.25 -0.07 2.29
N ASP A 35 -3.65 0.98 1.57
CA ASP A 35 -2.99 2.28 1.61
C ASP A 35 -3.66 3.17 2.68
N ARG A 36 -2.90 3.61 3.69
CA ARG A 36 -3.42 4.50 4.74
C ARG A 36 -3.56 5.96 4.32
N GLU A 37 -3.12 6.32 3.11
CA GLU A 37 -3.17 7.67 2.56
C GLU A 37 -2.35 8.65 3.41
N GLU A 38 -1.19 8.19 3.90
CA GLU A 38 -0.25 8.95 4.74
C GLU A 38 1.03 9.36 3.98
N GLY A 39 0.95 9.43 2.65
CA GLY A 39 2.06 9.83 1.76
C GLY A 39 2.98 8.70 1.31
N GLY A 40 2.75 7.46 1.75
CA GLY A 40 3.61 6.33 1.41
C GLY A 40 3.57 5.92 -0.05
N LYS A 41 2.43 6.06 -0.71
CA LYS A 41 2.29 5.76 -2.14
C LYS A 41 3.21 6.64 -2.98
N GLU A 42 3.21 7.94 -2.74
CA GLU A 42 4.04 8.92 -3.44
C GLU A 42 5.52 8.64 -3.19
N ASN A 43 5.90 8.33 -1.96
CA ASN A 43 7.27 7.99 -1.60
C ASN A 43 7.75 6.72 -2.32
N ILE A 44 6.94 5.64 -2.32
CA ILE A 44 7.33 4.37 -2.95
C ILE A 44 7.45 4.50 -4.47
N LEU A 45 6.57 5.28 -5.11
CA LEU A 45 6.61 5.50 -6.57
C LEU A 45 7.87 6.23 -7.06
N GLN A 46 8.66 6.84 -6.15
CA GLN A 46 10.00 7.34 -6.50
C GLN A 46 11.03 6.22 -6.70
N HIS A 47 10.73 5.02 -6.19
CA HIS A 47 11.63 3.86 -6.23
C HIS A 47 11.14 2.76 -7.17
N VAL A 48 9.88 2.75 -7.61
CA VAL A 48 9.31 1.71 -8.50
C VAL A 48 8.25 2.31 -9.42
N ASP A 49 8.12 1.78 -10.64
CA ASP A 49 7.22 2.33 -11.66
C ASP A 49 5.74 2.06 -11.37
N HIS A 50 5.44 1.02 -10.59
CA HIS A 50 4.09 0.53 -10.39
C HIS A 50 3.79 0.23 -8.93
N LEU A 51 2.67 0.79 -8.44
CA LEU A 51 2.12 0.53 -7.11
C LEU A 51 0.61 0.42 -7.18
N GLN A 52 0.07 -0.64 -6.57
CA GLN A 52 -1.38 -0.84 -6.42
C GLN A 52 -1.71 -1.22 -4.98
N SER A 53 -2.79 -0.65 -4.43
CA SER A 53 -3.39 -1.11 -3.17
C SER A 53 -4.74 -1.75 -3.45
N VAL A 54 -5.12 -2.76 -2.66
CA VAL A 54 -6.45 -3.38 -2.78
C VAL A 54 -7.52 -2.45 -2.22
N PHE A 55 -7.22 -1.76 -1.11
CA PHE A 55 -8.09 -0.75 -0.53
C PHE A 55 -7.31 0.50 -0.12
N THR A 56 -7.99 1.63 -0.07
CA THR A 56 -7.55 2.81 0.68
C THR A 56 -8.20 2.86 2.07
N ARG A 57 -7.60 3.62 3.00
CA ARG A 57 -8.21 3.92 4.30
C ARG A 57 -9.59 4.54 4.12
N THR A 58 -9.74 5.47 3.19
CA THR A 58 -11.02 6.11 2.87
C THR A 58 -12.08 5.08 2.48
N GLU A 59 -11.75 4.13 1.60
CA GLU A 59 -12.66 3.06 1.19
C GLU A 59 -13.06 2.16 2.37
N ILE A 60 -12.09 1.73 3.19
CA ILE A 60 -12.37 0.91 4.38
C ILE A 60 -13.27 1.66 5.36
N MET A 61 -13.04 2.96 5.59
CA MET A 61 -13.88 3.74 6.50
C MET A 61 -15.30 3.92 5.95
N ALA A 62 -15.45 4.15 4.64
CA ALA A 62 -16.75 4.22 3.99
C ALA A 62 -17.53 2.90 4.12
N LEU A 63 -16.88 1.76 3.87
CA LEU A 63 -17.47 0.42 4.04
C LEU A 63 -17.88 0.16 5.49
N ARG A 64 -17.07 0.59 6.47
CA ARG A 64 -17.40 0.48 7.90
C ARG A 64 -18.63 1.31 8.27
N ALA A 65 -18.74 2.54 7.77
CA ALA A 65 -19.88 3.42 8.00
C ALA A 65 -21.18 2.85 7.38
N GLN A 66 -21.12 2.39 6.13
CA GLN A 66 -22.27 1.75 5.45
C GLN A 66 -22.75 0.51 6.21
N LYS A 67 -21.83 -0.35 6.66
CA LYS A 67 -22.17 -1.54 7.45
C LYS A 67 -22.74 -1.18 8.83
N ALA A 68 -22.37 -0.04 9.40
CA ALA A 68 -22.99 0.45 10.64
C ALA A 68 -24.43 0.92 10.38
N ALA A 69 -24.67 1.67 9.31
CA ALA A 69 -26.01 2.13 8.93
C ALA A 69 -26.97 0.97 8.63
N GLY A 70 -26.53 -0.04 7.87
CA GLY A 70 -27.35 -1.22 7.53
C GLY A 70 -27.53 -2.27 8.64
N ARG A 71 -27.03 -2.01 9.87
CA ARG A 71 -27.31 -2.84 11.07
C ARG A 71 -28.40 -2.25 11.96
N HIS A 72 -28.93 -1.08 11.60
CA HIS A 72 -30.03 -0.42 12.30
C HIS A 72 -31.39 -0.57 11.58
N GLU A 73 -31.45 -1.41 10.54
CA GLU A 73 -32.67 -1.94 9.91
C GLU A 73 -32.81 -3.43 10.27
#